data_AF-A0AAU8JMT6-F1
#
_entry.id   AF-A0AAU8JMT6-F1
#
_cell.length_a   1.000
_cell.length_b   1.000
_cell.length_c   1.000
_cell.angle_alpha   90.00
_cell.angle_beta   90.00
_cell.angle_gamma   90.00
#
_symmetry.space_group_name_H-M   'P 1'
#
loop_
_entity.id
_entity.type
_entity.pdbx_description
1 polymer ?
#
loop_
_entity_poly.entity_id
_entity_poly.type
_entity_poly.pdbx_seq_one_letter_code
_entity_poly.pdbx_strand_id
1 'polypeptide(L)'
;MLKTFKALLKGSHVEWIEDRPDLGDEMLEVYVTLLDKKPVPDAKTRGQKMAEILENLAATEGLENIDPTLWQRETRQDRSLPGR
;
A
#
# COMPACT_ATOMS: atom_id res chain seq x y z
N MET A 1 -0.42 27.54 -9.30
CA MET A 1 -0.19 26.47 -8.32
C MET A 1 -1.54 25.93 -7.86
N LEU A 2 -1.72 24.61 -7.78
CA LEU A 2 -2.97 24.00 -7.32
C LEU A 2 -2.98 23.92 -5.78
N LYS A 3 -4.08 24.31 -5.14
CA LYS A 3 -4.32 24.11 -3.71
C LYS A 3 -5.36 23.02 -3.53
N THR A 4 -5.15 22.13 -2.57
CA THR A 4 -6.08 21.03 -2.28
C THR A 4 -6.75 21.29 -0.94
N PHE A 5 -8.08 21.14 -0.90
CA PHE A 5 -8.89 21.32 0.30
C PHE A 5 -9.68 20.03 0.54
N LYS A 6 -9.88 19.67 1.82
CA LYS A 6 -10.66 18.48 2.17
C LYS A 6 -12.14 18.81 2.22
N ALA A 7 -12.93 17.99 1.55
CA ALA A 7 -14.37 18.13 1.50
C ALA A 7 -15.10 16.78 1.45
N LEU A 8 -16.39 16.82 1.76
CA LEU A 8 -17.35 15.79 1.48
C LEU A 8 -18.15 16.18 0.23
N LEU A 9 -18.37 15.22 -0.66
CA LEU A 9 -19.24 15.40 -1.82
C LEU A 9 -20.57 14.69 -1.57
N LYS A 10 -21.67 15.45 -1.53
CA LYS A 10 -23.03 14.93 -1.38
C LYS A 10 -23.86 15.33 -2.61
N GLY A 11 -24.11 14.35 -3.48
CA GLY A 11 -24.72 14.63 -4.78
C GLY A 11 -23.81 15.54 -5.60
N SER A 12 -24.27 16.76 -5.89
CA SER A 12 -23.50 17.81 -6.57
C SER A 12 -22.98 18.92 -5.62
N HIS A 13 -23.11 18.75 -4.31
CA HIS A 13 -22.71 19.75 -3.32
C HIS A 13 -21.41 19.34 -2.61
N VAL A 14 -20.46 20.26 -2.54
CA VAL A 14 -19.17 20.09 -1.86
C VAL A 14 -19.22 20.80 -0.51
N GLU A 15 -19.08 20.04 0.58
CA GLU A 15 -19.03 20.55 1.96
C GLU A 15 -17.60 20.45 2.50
N TRP A 16 -16.98 21.59 2.83
CA TRP A 16 -15.62 21.64 3.37
C TRP A 16 -15.58 21.09 4.81
N ILE A 17 -14.61 20.23 5.12
CA ILE A 17 -14.47 19.61 6.45
C ILE A 17 -13.26 20.09 7.26
N GLU A 18 -12.35 20.84 6.62
CA GLU A 18 -11.20 21.47 7.26
C GLU A 18 -11.13 22.93 6.79
N ASP A 19 -10.05 23.33 6.15
CA ASP A 19 -9.91 24.66 5.57
C ASP A 19 -10.84 24.83 4.37
N ARG A 20 -11.44 26.02 4.29
CA ARG A 20 -12.24 26.47 3.16
C ARG A 20 -11.41 27.45 2.33
N PRO A 21 -11.43 27.34 0.99
CA PRO A 21 -10.87 28.39 0.14
C PRO A 21 -11.62 29.71 0.32
N ASP A 22 -10.89 30.82 0.31
CA ASP A 22 -11.49 32.15 0.24
C ASP A 22 -11.94 32.40 -1.21
N LEU A 23 -13.23 32.20 -1.47
CA LEU A 23 -13.79 32.14 -2.83
C LEU A 23 -14.55 33.41 -3.24
N GLY A 24 -14.75 34.39 -2.35
CA GLY A 24 -15.65 35.52 -2.64
C GLY A 24 -16.99 35.04 -3.22
N ASP A 25 -17.49 35.75 -4.25
CA ASP A 25 -18.66 35.38 -5.06
C ASP A 25 -18.28 34.90 -6.48
N GLU A 26 -17.03 34.50 -6.69
CA GLU A 26 -16.55 34.09 -8.01
C GLU A 26 -16.82 32.60 -8.29
N MET A 27 -17.25 32.29 -9.52
CA MET A 27 -17.31 30.91 -10.01
C MET A 27 -15.90 30.45 -10.38
N LEU A 28 -15.43 29.39 -9.72
CA LEU A 28 -14.09 28.86 -9.92
C LEU A 28 -14.15 27.42 -10.46
N GLU A 29 -13.35 27.15 -11.49
CA GLU A 29 -13.16 25.80 -12.02
C GLU A 29 -12.35 24.97 -11.02
N VAL A 30 -12.82 23.75 -10.73
CA VAL A 30 -12.19 22.85 -9.76
C VAL A 30 -12.07 21.43 -10.30
N TYR A 31 -11.00 20.74 -9.91
CA TYR A 31 -10.87 19.30 -10.09
C TYR A 31 -11.31 18.57 -8.83
N VAL A 32 -12.24 17.62 -8.96
CA VAL A 32 -12.71 16.78 -7.85
C VAL A 32 -12.09 15.39 -7.97
N THR A 33 -11.31 15.00 -6.98
CA THR A 33 -10.75 13.64 -6.88
C THR A 33 -11.46 12.88 -5.76
N LEU A 34 -12.06 11.73 -6.09
CA LEU A 34 -12.76 10.90 -5.10
C LEU A 34 -11.77 10.02 -4.35
N LEU A 35 -11.81 10.07 -3.02
CA LEU A 35 -11.00 9.20 -2.17
C LEU A 35 -11.67 7.82 -2.06
N ASP A 36 -11.09 6.85 -2.75
CA ASP A 36 -11.52 5.45 -2.67
C ASP A 36 -11.05 4.87 -1.32
N LYS A 37 -11.86 5.05 -0.27
CA LYS A 37 -11.66 4.33 1.00
C LYS A 37 -12.02 2.88 0.77
N LYS A 38 -11.09 2.11 0.19
CA LYS A 38 -11.17 0.65 0.23
C LYS A 38 -11.37 0.27 1.70
N PRO A 39 -12.39 -0.56 2.02
CA PRO A 39 -12.57 -1.02 3.38
C PRO A 39 -11.25 -1.65 3.81
N VAL A 40 -10.62 -1.07 4.83
CA VAL A 40 -9.45 -1.71 5.46
C VAL A 40 -9.98 -3.05 5.96
N PRO A 41 -9.47 -4.19 5.44
CA PRO A 41 -9.93 -5.48 5.91
C PRO A 41 -9.70 -5.51 7.42
N ASP A 42 -10.73 -5.92 8.18
CA ASP A 42 -10.64 -6.09 9.62
C ASP A 42 -9.34 -6.87 9.95
N ALA A 43 -8.62 -6.46 10.98
CA ALA A 43 -7.31 -7.02 11.33
C ALA A 43 -7.35 -8.55 11.43
N LYS A 44 -8.50 -9.10 11.87
CA LYS A 44 -8.79 -10.53 11.90
C LYS A 44 -8.82 -11.17 10.50
N THR A 45 -9.53 -10.55 9.56
CA THR A 45 -9.61 -11.02 8.16
C THR A 45 -8.27 -10.91 7.44
N ARG A 46 -7.44 -9.90 7.77
CA ARG A 46 -6.08 -9.77 7.23
C ARG A 46 -5.18 -10.92 7.67
N GLY A 47 -5.24 -11.30 8.94
CA GLY A 47 -4.46 -12.42 9.48
C GLY A 47 -4.82 -13.76 8.83
N GLN A 48 -6.12 -14.04 8.70
CA GLN A 48 -6.61 -15.25 8.04
C GLN A 48 -6.17 -15.32 6.57
N LYS A 49 -6.33 -14.23 5.81
CA LYS A 49 -5.92 -14.18 4.40
C LYS A 49 -4.41 -14.32 4.22
N MET A 50 -3.61 -13.79 5.16
CA MET A 50 -2.16 -13.97 5.14
C MET A 50 -1.78 -15.43 5.40
N ALA A 51 -2.40 -16.08 6.39
CA ALA A 51 -2.16 -17.48 6.70
C ALA A 51 -2.47 -18.38 5.50
N GLU A 52 -3.59 -18.15 4.84
CA GLU A 52 -3.99 -18.89 3.63
C GLU A 52 -2.99 -18.74 2.48
N ILE A 53 -2.49 -17.51 2.25
CA ILE A 53 -1.45 -17.28 1.22
C ILE A 53 -0.15 -17.99 1.58
N LEU A 54 0.27 -17.95 2.85
CA LEU A 54 1.48 -18.61 3.31
C LEU A 54 1.36 -20.14 3.24
N GLU A 55 0.20 -20.70 3.54
CA GLU A 55 -0.09 -22.13 3.40
C GLU A 55 0.00 -22.57 1.94
N ASN A 56 -0.61 -21.80 1.01
CA ASN A 56 -0.49 -22.05 -0.43
C ASN A 56 0.97 -21.96 -0.91
N LEU A 57 1.73 -20.99 -0.40
CA LEU A 57 3.14 -20.82 -0.76
C LEU A 57 4.00 -21.97 -0.22
N ALA A 58 3.72 -22.45 0.99
CA ALA A 58 4.42 -23.59 1.58
C ALA A 58 4.09 -24.91 0.88
N ALA A 59 2.86 -25.07 0.37
CA ALA A 59 2.43 -26.22 -0.42
C ALA A 59 2.97 -26.20 -1.86
N THR A 60 3.58 -25.09 -2.31
CA THR A 60 4.18 -25.00 -3.63
C THR A 60 5.59 -25.61 -3.61
N GLU A 61 5.81 -26.67 -4.38
CA GLU A 61 7.15 -27.26 -4.63
C GLU A 61 7.97 -26.35 -5.58
N GLY A 62 8.31 -25.15 -5.12
CA GLY A 62 8.99 -24.12 -5.93
C GLY A 62 10.49 -24.00 -5.71
N LEU A 63 11.03 -24.69 -4.70
CA LEU A 63 12.42 -24.54 -4.25
C LEU A 63 13.32 -25.71 -4.69
N GLU A 64 12.79 -26.64 -5.50
CA GLU A 64 13.52 -27.85 -5.91
C GLU A 64 14.81 -27.55 -6.69
N ASN A 65 14.85 -26.42 -7.40
CA ASN A 65 15.99 -25.99 -8.21
C ASN A 65 16.92 -24.99 -7.48
N ILE A 66 16.74 -24.78 -6.19
CA ILE A 66 17.59 -23.88 -5.40
C ILE A 66 18.57 -24.72 -4.59
N ASP A 67 19.88 -24.52 -4.80
CA ASP A 67 20.89 -24.97 -3.84
C ASP A 67 20.85 -24.03 -2.63
N PRO A 68 20.37 -24.49 -1.46
CA PRO A 68 20.21 -23.62 -0.29
C PRO A 68 21.55 -23.08 0.22
N THR A 69 22.65 -23.82 -0.01
CA THR A 69 23.99 -23.43 0.44
C THR A 69 24.56 -22.32 -0.41
N LEU A 70 24.39 -22.40 -1.73
CA LEU A 70 24.78 -21.33 -2.65
C LEU A 70 23.97 -20.05 -2.41
N TRP A 71 22.64 -20.18 -2.35
CA TRP A 71 21.75 -19.05 -2.07
C TRP A 71 22.10 -18.34 -0.76
N GLN A 72 22.40 -19.11 0.30
CA GLN A 72 22.77 -18.55 1.58
C GLN A 72 24.12 -17.81 1.52
N ARG A 73 25.12 -18.35 0.84
CA ARG A 73 26.44 -17.70 0.69
C ARG A 73 26.35 -16.39 -0.07
N GLU A 74 25.58 -16.36 -1.16
CA GLU A 74 25.34 -15.14 -1.96
C GLU A 74 24.58 -14.09 -1.16
N THR A 75 23.51 -14.48 -0.47
CA THR A 75 22.66 -13.56 0.31
C THR A 75 23.40 -12.99 1.52
N ARG A 76 24.19 -13.81 2.22
CA ARG A 76 24.95 -13.38 3.41
C ARG A 76 26.27 -12.70 3.09
N GLN A 77 26.69 -12.72 1.81
CA GLN A 77 28.02 -12.29 1.39
C GLN A 77 29.10 -12.88 2.30
N ASP A 78 29.03 -14.20 2.51
CA ASP A 78 29.91 -14.88 3.45
C ASP A 78 31.37 -14.56 3.11
N ARG A 79 32.04 -13.95 4.09
CA ARG A 79 33.43 -13.52 3.95
C ARG A 79 34.33 -14.75 3.99
N SER A 80 35.40 -14.76 3.20
CA SER A 80 36.44 -15.77 3.33
C SER A 80 36.95 -15.81 4.77
N LEU A 81 37.06 -17.02 5.33
CA LEU A 81 37.69 -17.20 6.62
C LEU A 81 39.17 -16.80 6.52
N PRO A 82 39.75 -16.13 7.53
CA PRO A 82 41.17 -15.78 7.50
C PRO A 82 42.01 -17.06 7.38
N GLY A 83 42.85 -17.16 6.34
CA GLY A 83 43.80 -18.26 6.15
C GLY A 83 43.38 -19.38 5.20
N ARG A 84 42.34 -19.18 4.37
CA ARG A 84 42.05 -20.02 3.20
C ARG A 84 41.68 -19.17 1.99
#